data_AF-A0AA95FFG3-F1
#
_entry.id   AF-A0AA95FFG3-F1
#
_cell.length_a   1.000
_cell.length_b   1.000
_cell.length_c   1.000
_cell.angle_alpha   90.00
_cell.angle_beta   90.00
_cell.angle_gamma   90.00
#
_symmetry.space_group_name_H-M   'P 1'
#
loop_
_entity.id
_entity.type
_entity.pdbx_description
1 polymer ?
#
loop_
_entity_poly.entity_id
_entity_poly.type
_entity_poly.pdbx_seq_one_letter_code
_entity_poly.pdbx_strand_id
1 'polypeptide(L)'
;MNKYLFYTTPILISCIWLVVMNHTFNPLSLKGPDFLKFYLILIFGCYASLFALQALKESSSKTTFYFMISIFLLGVVKLIKGILLGKPVGFLIIILVMEIIIVLFVNADHVNHKIK
;
A
#
# COMPACT_ATOMS: atom_id res chain seq x y z
N MET A 1 -20.92 -7.84 -6.97
CA MET A 1 -19.96 -6.94 -7.66
C MET A 1 -18.58 -7.59 -7.61
N ASN A 2 -17.75 -7.52 -8.66
CA ASN A 2 -16.43 -8.15 -8.61
C ASN A 2 -15.55 -7.45 -7.56
N LYS A 3 -15.33 -8.08 -6.41
CA LYS A 3 -14.52 -7.55 -5.28
C LYS A 3 -13.11 -7.14 -5.72
N TYR A 4 -12.61 -7.79 -6.76
CA TYR A 4 -11.33 -7.47 -7.42
C TYR A 4 -11.23 -6.01 -7.88
N LEU A 5 -12.33 -5.39 -8.29
CA LEU A 5 -12.32 -3.99 -8.75
C LEU A 5 -11.82 -3.05 -7.65
N PHE A 6 -12.26 -3.21 -6.41
CA PHE A 6 -11.84 -2.38 -5.29
C PHE A 6 -10.35 -2.46 -5.00
N TYR A 7 -9.76 -3.66 -5.12
CA TYR A 7 -8.32 -3.86 -4.92
C TYR A 7 -7.49 -3.30 -6.09
N THR A 8 -8.01 -3.38 -7.32
CA THR A 8 -7.29 -2.89 -8.51
C THR A 8 -7.35 -1.38 -8.68
N THR A 9 -8.43 -0.72 -8.23
CA THR A 9 -8.61 0.74 -8.36
C THR A 9 -7.45 1.56 -7.79
N PRO A 10 -6.99 1.36 -6.54
CA PRO A 10 -5.88 2.15 -5.99
C PRO A 10 -4.57 1.94 -6.73
N ILE A 11 -4.31 0.75 -7.27
CA ILE A 11 -3.16 0.48 -8.13
C ILE A 11 -3.26 1.31 -9.40
N LEU A 12 -4.40 1.24 -10.07
CA LEU A 12 -4.62 1.92 -11.34
C LEU A 12 -4.46 3.43 -11.16
N ILE A 13 -5.05 4.01 -10.12
CA ILE A 13 -4.91 5.43 -9.79
C ILE A 13 -3.43 5.79 -9.56
N SER A 14 -2.71 4.98 -8.79
CA SER A 14 -1.29 5.21 -8.51
C SER A 14 -0.43 5.10 -9.78
N CYS A 15 -0.73 4.14 -10.65
CA CYS A 15 -0.05 3.96 -11.94
C CYS A 15 -0.37 5.10 -12.92
N ILE A 16 -1.62 5.59 -12.97
CA ILE A 16 -1.99 6.75 -13.77
C ILE A 16 -1.18 7.98 -13.31
N TRP A 17 -1.12 8.21 -12.00
CA TRP A 17 -0.31 9.29 -11.45
C TRP A 17 1.18 9.15 -11.81
N LEU A 18 1.71 7.93 -11.76
CA LEU A 18 3.09 7.61 -12.14
C LEU A 18 3.39 8.01 -13.61
N VAL A 19 2.51 7.64 -14.53
CA VAL A 19 2.67 7.88 -15.97
C VAL A 19 2.49 9.36 -16.31
N VAL A 20 1.47 10.00 -15.75
CA VAL A 20 1.13 11.40 -16.06
C VAL A 20 2.16 12.37 -15.49
N MET A 21 2.61 12.17 -14.25
CA MET A 21 3.47 13.12 -13.56
C MET A 21 4.96 12.84 -13.72
N ASN A 22 5.34 11.57 -13.87
CA ASN A 22 6.75 11.16 -13.85
C ASN A 22 7.20 10.49 -15.16
N HIS A 23 6.31 10.34 -16.15
CA HIS A 23 6.59 9.74 -17.46
C HIS A 23 7.35 8.40 -17.39
N THR A 24 7.11 7.62 -16.33
CA THR A 24 7.73 6.33 -16.07
C THR A 24 6.67 5.30 -15.73
N PHE A 25 6.97 4.04 -16.04
CA PHE A 25 6.17 2.88 -15.61
C PHE A 25 6.79 2.18 -14.39
N ASN A 26 8.00 2.57 -13.99
CA ASN A 26 8.72 1.96 -12.89
C ASN A 26 8.67 2.83 -11.62
N PRO A 27 7.90 2.48 -10.57
CA PRO A 27 7.86 3.25 -9.33
C PRO A 27 9.20 3.26 -8.59
N LEU A 28 10.05 2.25 -8.77
CA LEU A 28 11.35 2.17 -8.12
C LEU A 28 12.40 3.10 -8.73
N SER A 29 12.15 3.64 -9.95
CA SER A 29 13.03 4.63 -10.59
C SER A 29 12.81 6.04 -10.07
N LEU A 30 11.69 6.32 -9.38
CA LEU A 30 11.35 7.65 -8.86
C LEU A 30 12.43 8.21 -7.91
N LYS A 31 12.53 9.54 -7.86
CA LYS A 31 13.33 10.24 -6.83
C LYS A 31 12.63 10.09 -5.47
N GLY A 32 13.36 10.34 -4.38
CA GLY A 32 12.86 10.14 -3.01
C GLY A 32 11.50 10.79 -2.73
N PRO A 33 11.34 12.11 -2.97
CA PRO A 33 10.07 12.80 -2.73
C PRO A 33 8.92 12.28 -3.61
N ASP A 34 9.18 12.01 -4.88
CA ASP A 34 8.15 11.53 -5.81
C ASP A 34 7.73 10.10 -5.51
N PHE A 35 8.67 9.25 -5.10
CA PHE A 35 8.36 7.92 -4.58
C PHE A 35 7.48 8.01 -3.34
N LEU A 36 7.78 8.93 -2.41
CA LEU A 36 6.99 9.08 -1.19
C LEU A 36 5.56 9.51 -1.51
N LYS A 37 5.38 10.45 -2.45
CA LYS A 37 4.05 10.86 -2.95
C LYS A 37 3.30 9.68 -3.58
N PHE A 38 3.96 8.94 -4.48
CA PHE A 38 3.39 7.73 -5.09
C PHE A 38 2.96 6.72 -4.02
N TYR A 39 3.84 6.46 -3.04
CA TYR A 39 3.61 5.49 -1.99
C TYR A 39 2.44 5.90 -1.09
N LEU A 40 2.32 7.19 -0.75
CA LEU A 40 1.20 7.72 -0.01
C LEU A 40 -0.12 7.60 -0.80
N ILE A 41 -0.13 7.94 -2.09
CA ILE A 41 -1.33 7.78 -2.94
C ILE A 41 -1.77 6.31 -2.97
N LEU A 42 -0.82 5.39 -3.12
CA LEU A 42 -1.09 3.95 -3.13
C LEU A 42 -1.67 3.48 -1.79
N ILE A 43 -1.04 3.86 -0.67
CA ILE A 43 -1.48 3.50 0.67
C ILE A 43 -2.88 4.07 0.98
N PHE A 44 -3.07 5.38 0.81
CA PHE A 44 -4.35 6.03 1.09
C PHE A 44 -5.46 5.50 0.20
N GLY A 45 -5.18 5.33 -1.10
CA GLY A 45 -6.13 4.71 -2.02
C GLY A 45 -6.53 3.32 -1.57
N CYS A 46 -5.57 2.53 -1.10
CA CYS A 46 -5.85 1.18 -0.65
C CYS A 46 -6.72 1.16 0.62
N TYR A 47 -6.37 1.95 1.63
CA TYR A 47 -7.18 2.03 2.85
C TYR A 47 -8.58 2.58 2.58
N ALA A 48 -8.71 3.58 1.69
CA ALA A 48 -10.03 4.08 1.29
C ALA A 48 -10.88 2.99 0.61
N SER A 49 -10.28 2.18 -0.27
CA SER A 49 -10.99 1.06 -0.91
C SER A 49 -11.41 -0.02 0.10
N LEU A 50 -10.61 -0.28 1.14
CA LEU A 50 -10.95 -1.22 2.20
C LEU A 50 -12.08 -0.72 3.08
N PHE A 51 -12.04 0.56 3.44
CA PHE A 51 -13.11 1.20 4.19
C PHE A 51 -14.43 1.20 3.41
N ALA A 52 -14.38 1.48 2.10
CA ALA A 52 -15.54 1.39 1.23
C ALA A 52 -16.10 -0.04 1.15
N LEU A 53 -15.24 -1.06 1.07
CA LEU A 53 -15.66 -2.46 1.07
C LEU A 53 -16.35 -2.84 2.40
N GLN A 54 -15.81 -2.37 3.53
CA GLN A 54 -16.39 -2.60 4.84
C GLN A 54 -17.75 -1.90 5.01
N ALA A 55 -17.90 -0.67 4.49
CA ALA A 55 -19.17 0.06 4.49
C ALA A 55 -20.27 -0.67 3.69
N LEU A 56 -19.87 -1.43 2.66
CA LEU A 56 -20.76 -2.27 1.87
C LEU A 56 -21.11 -3.62 2.53
N LYS A 57 -20.70 -3.84 3.80
CA LYS A 57 -20.83 -5.10 4.56
C LYS A 57 -20.23 -6.32 3.86
N GLU A 58 -19.31 -6.10 2.93
CA GLU A 58 -18.58 -7.15 2.24
C GLU A 58 -17.41 -7.60 3.13
N SER A 59 -17.30 -8.89 3.41
CA SER A 59 -16.24 -9.44 4.27
C SER A 59 -14.86 -9.15 3.68
N SER A 60 -13.94 -8.62 4.49
CA SER A 60 -12.53 -8.56 4.11
C SER A 60 -12.01 -9.98 3.86
N SER A 61 -11.39 -10.18 2.71
CA SER A 61 -10.88 -11.49 2.31
C SER A 61 -9.37 -11.57 2.53
N LYS A 62 -8.83 -12.79 2.48
CA LYS A 62 -7.37 -13.04 2.43
C LYS A 62 -6.65 -12.19 1.37
N THR A 63 -7.35 -11.80 0.31
CA THR A 63 -6.85 -10.93 -0.77
C THR A 63 -6.38 -9.56 -0.24
N THR A 64 -7.07 -8.98 0.75
CA THR A 64 -6.66 -7.71 1.39
C THR A 64 -5.26 -7.82 1.99
N PHE A 65 -5.01 -8.91 2.72
CA PHE A 65 -3.74 -9.14 3.38
C PHE A 65 -2.59 -9.32 2.39
N TYR A 66 -2.80 -10.09 1.32
CA TYR A 66 -1.82 -10.21 0.23
C TYR A 66 -1.51 -8.86 -0.41
N PHE A 67 -2.52 -8.00 -0.52
CA PHE A 67 -2.38 -6.68 -1.11
C PHE A 67 -1.53 -5.76 -0.23
N MET A 68 -1.80 -5.72 1.09
CA MET A 68 -1.01 -4.94 2.05
C MET A 68 0.44 -5.41 2.12
N ILE A 69 0.68 -6.74 2.12
CA ILE A 69 2.06 -7.27 2.06
C ILE A 69 2.78 -6.83 0.79
N SER A 70 2.09 -6.80 -0.35
CA SER A 70 2.68 -6.40 -1.63
C SER A 70 3.09 -4.93 -1.62
N ILE A 71 2.27 -4.04 -1.04
CA ILE A 71 2.62 -2.61 -0.86
C ILE A 71 3.82 -2.49 0.08
N PHE A 72 3.78 -3.15 1.22
CA PHE A 72 4.87 -3.14 2.20
C PHE A 72 6.20 -3.58 1.56
N LEU A 73 6.19 -4.65 0.77
CA LEU A 73 7.37 -5.15 0.08
C LEU A 73 7.94 -4.13 -0.91
N LEU A 74 7.07 -3.39 -1.62
CA LEU A 74 7.48 -2.30 -2.51
C LEU A 74 8.21 -1.19 -1.73
N GLY A 75 7.71 -0.82 -0.56
CA GLY A 75 8.34 0.15 0.33
C GLY A 75 9.71 -0.33 0.84
N VAL A 76 9.81 -1.60 1.24
CA VAL A 76 11.07 -2.23 1.69
C VAL A 76 12.13 -2.23 0.58
N VAL A 77 11.77 -2.61 -0.65
CA VAL A 77 12.71 -2.58 -1.78
C VAL A 77 13.25 -1.16 -2.01
N LYS A 78 12.39 -0.14 -1.91
CA LYS A 78 12.85 1.25 -2.02
C LYS A 78 13.73 1.66 -0.85
N LEU A 79 13.39 1.24 0.37
CA LEU A 79 14.17 1.54 1.57
C LEU A 79 15.60 1.02 1.44
N ILE A 80 15.76 -0.24 1.03
CA ILE A 80 17.08 -0.86 0.81
C ILE A 80 17.87 -0.06 -0.23
N LYS A 81 17.26 0.26 -1.37
CA LYS A 81 17.89 1.09 -2.41
C LYS A 81 18.27 2.49 -1.90
N GLY A 82 17.45 3.09 -1.06
CA GLY A 82 17.71 4.40 -0.46
C GLY A 82 18.91 4.38 0.48
N ILE A 83 18.99 3.37 1.34
CA ILE A 83 20.12 3.16 2.27
C ILE A 83 21.42 2.90 1.51
N LEU A 84 21.39 2.02 0.50
CA LEU A 84 22.56 1.71 -0.33
C LEU A 84 23.10 2.94 -1.06
N LEU A 85 22.23 3.87 -1.44
CA LEU A 85 22.61 5.12 -2.10
C LEU A 85 22.95 6.26 -1.12
N GLY A 86 22.98 5.99 0.20
CA GLY A 86 23.25 6.99 1.24
C GLY A 86 22.20 8.10 1.32
N LYS A 87 20.97 7.85 0.82
CA LYS A 87 19.91 8.85 0.79
C LYS A 87 19.11 8.85 2.11
N PRO A 88 18.59 10.02 2.54
CA PRO A 88 17.73 10.08 3.70
C PRO A 88 16.42 9.32 3.44
N VAL A 89 16.07 8.39 4.34
CA VAL A 89 14.89 7.51 4.24
C VAL A 89 13.96 7.59 5.44
N GLY A 90 14.14 8.58 6.33
CA GLY A 90 13.40 8.68 7.60
C GLY A 90 11.88 8.62 7.45
N PHE A 91 11.31 9.40 6.53
CA PHE A 91 9.86 9.36 6.29
C PHE A 91 9.36 8.00 5.80
N LEU A 92 10.14 7.32 4.96
CA LEU A 92 9.77 6.00 4.46
C LEU A 92 9.77 4.96 5.60
N ILE A 93 10.73 5.05 6.53
CA ILE A 93 10.77 4.19 7.72
C ILE A 93 9.51 4.39 8.57
N ILE A 94 9.12 5.64 8.83
CA ILE A 94 7.94 5.94 9.64
C ILE A 94 6.67 5.34 9.00
N ILE A 95 6.52 5.48 7.67
CA ILE A 95 5.38 4.91 6.96
C ILE A 95 5.38 3.38 7.04
N LEU A 96 6.53 2.73 6.84
CA LEU A 96 6.65 1.27 6.93
C LEU A 96 6.32 0.75 8.34
N VAL A 97 6.74 1.44 9.39
CA VAL A 97 6.38 1.08 10.78
C VAL A 97 4.88 1.19 11.00
N MET A 98 4.24 2.26 10.52
CA MET A 98 2.78 2.41 10.61
C MET A 98 2.06 1.31 9.83
N GLU A 99 2.56 0.93 8.66
CA GLU A 99 1.98 -0.14 7.85
C GLU A 99 2.01 -1.49 8.57
N ILE A 100 3.12 -1.82 9.25
CA ILE A 100 3.22 -3.03 10.09
C ILE A 100 2.17 -3.03 11.20
N ILE A 101 2.01 -1.91 11.91
CA ILE A 101 1.03 -1.79 13.00
C ILE A 101 -0.39 -2.06 12.48
N ILE A 102 -0.74 -1.50 11.32
CA ILE A 102 -2.08 -1.68 10.74
C ILE A 102 -2.28 -3.13 10.28
N VAL A 103 -1.28 -3.74 9.62
CA VAL A 103 -1.35 -5.15 9.20
C VAL A 103 -1.55 -6.09 10.39
N LEU A 104 -0.87 -5.84 11.51
CA LEU A 104 -1.05 -6.62 12.74
C LEU A 104 -2.47 -6.49 13.30
N PHE A 105 -3.02 -5.27 13.32
CA PHE A 105 -4.38 -5.02 13.81
C PHE A 105 -5.44 -5.72 12.96
N VAL A 106 -5.33 -5.63 11.63
CA VAL A 106 -6.24 -6.29 10.68
C VAL A 106 -6.16 -7.82 10.81
N ASN A 107 -4.96 -8.37 11.00
CA ASN A 107 -4.79 -9.82 11.18
C ASN A 107 -5.39 -10.29 12.51
N ALA A 108 -5.25 -9.53 13.58
CA ALA A 108 -5.85 -9.84 14.88
C ALA A 108 -7.39 -9.87 14.83
N ASP A 109 -8.01 -8.94 14.11
CA ASP A 109 -9.46 -8.90 13.90
C ASP A 109 -9.95 -10.13 13.11
N HIS A 110 -9.21 -10.52 12.06
CA HIS A 110 -9.55 -11.71 11.28
C HIS A 110 -9.45 -13.01 12.10
N VAL A 111 -8.44 -13.13 12.98
CA VAL A 111 -8.30 -14.29 13.89
C VAL A 111 -9.43 -14.34 14.91
N ASN A 112 -9.80 -13.21 15.52
CA ASN A 112 -10.90 -13.14 16.49
C ASN A 112 -12.26 -13.49 15.89
N HIS A 113 -12.55 -13.07 14.64
CA HIS A 113 -13.79 -13.44 13.96
C HIS A 113 -13.85 -14.95 13.60
N LYS A 114 -12.71 -15.64 13.52
CA LYS A 114 -12.66 -17.07 13.16
C LYS A 114 -12.80 -18.01 14.36
N ILE A 115 -12.65 -17.49 15.58
CA ILE A 115 -12.71 -18.25 16.85
C ILE A 115 -14.08 -18.12 17.53
N LYS A 116 -14.90 -17.14 17.12
CA LYS A 116 -16.28 -16.96 17.60
C LYS A 116 -17.28 -17.76 16.77
#